data_AF-A0A133VKX2-F1
#
_entry.id   AF-A0A133VKX2-F1
#
_cell.length_a   1.000
_cell.length_b   1.000
_cell.length_c   1.000
_cell.angle_alpha   90.00
_cell.angle_beta   90.00
_cell.angle_gamma   90.00
#
_symmetry.space_group_name_H-M   'P 1'
#
loop_
_entity.id
_entity.type
_entity.pdbx_description
1 polymer ?
#
loop_
_entity_poly.entity_id
_entity_poly.type
_entity_poly.pdbx_seq_one_letter_code
_entity_poly.pdbx_strand_id
1 'polypeptide(L)'
;MSDRMNKSYASFELLIESGAEDEDEVKREALEWIRENVDELTGEDIEVVQMPVSEADDSRAFSTGDRVTGVIDNKQEVGTVVSLLLIGRDGPQAFVRFDNGELRGLPLDMLTLLD
;
A
#
# COMPACT_ATOMS: atom_id res chain seq x y z
N MET A 1 18.80 30.69 22.56
CA MET A 1 17.95 30.53 21.36
C MET A 1 18.66 29.55 20.45
N SER A 2 18.16 28.33 20.32
CA SER A 2 18.67 27.32 19.40
C SER A 2 17.48 26.74 18.68
N ASP A 3 17.22 27.25 17.48
CA ASP A 3 16.26 26.69 16.53
C ASP A 3 16.73 25.29 16.15
N ARG A 4 16.11 24.29 16.77
CA ARG A 4 16.27 22.89 16.38
C ARG A 4 15.49 22.73 15.07
N MET A 5 16.18 22.86 13.95
CA MET A 5 15.66 22.56 12.62
C MET A 5 14.94 21.21 12.66
N ASN A 6 13.62 21.26 12.56
CA ASN A 6 12.75 20.10 12.48
C ASN A 6 12.93 19.53 11.06
N LYS A 7 13.97 18.71 10.86
CA LYS A 7 14.15 17.98 9.60
C LYS A 7 12.96 17.04 9.45
N SER A 8 12.05 17.37 8.53
CA SER A 8 10.99 16.46 8.11
C SER A 8 11.63 15.39 7.25
N TYR A 9 11.59 14.15 7.73
CA TYR A 9 11.95 12.98 6.95
C TYR A 9 10.67 12.44 6.31
N ALA A 10 10.66 12.30 4.98
CA ALA A 10 9.61 11.62 4.26
C ALA A 10 10.10 10.21 3.95
N SER A 11 9.39 9.20 4.45
CA SER A 11 9.60 7.80 4.11
C SER A 11 8.64 7.43 2.97
N PHE A 12 9.18 6.87 1.88
CA PHE A 12 8.39 6.36 0.76
C PHE A 12 8.57 4.85 0.71
N GLU A 13 7.46 4.12 0.60
CA GLU A 13 7.46 2.67 0.51
C GLU A 13 7.18 2.27 -0.93
N LEU A 14 8.12 1.57 -1.56
CA LEU A 14 7.99 1.06 -2.91
C LEU A 14 7.64 -0.42 -2.85
N LEU A 15 6.50 -0.80 -3.41
CA LEU A 15 6.13 -2.21 -3.53
C LEU A 15 6.84 -2.79 -4.75
N ILE A 16 7.79 -3.70 -4.52
CA ILE A 16 8.47 -4.46 -5.59
C ILE A 16 7.66 -5.74 -5.78
N GLU A 17 7.02 -5.86 -6.93
CA GLU A 17 6.02 -6.89 -7.18
C GLU A 17 6.62 -8.15 -7.82
N SER A 18 7.89 -8.49 -7.56
CA SER A 18 8.41 -9.83 -7.86
C SER A 18 9.79 -10.10 -7.25
N GLY A 19 10.01 -11.33 -6.79
CA GLY A 19 11.34 -11.82 -6.37
C GLY A 19 12.34 -12.03 -7.53
N ALA A 20 12.08 -11.42 -8.69
CA ALA A 20 12.89 -11.52 -9.91
C ALA A 20 13.47 -10.16 -10.36
N GLU A 21 13.08 -9.07 -9.71
CA GLU A 21 13.58 -7.73 -10.00
C GLU A 21 14.94 -7.49 -9.32
N ASP A 22 15.91 -6.98 -10.07
CA ASP A 22 17.25 -6.66 -9.58
C ASP A 22 17.16 -5.47 -8.61
N GLU A 23 17.63 -5.64 -7.37
CA GLU A 23 17.59 -4.60 -6.34
C GLU A 23 18.23 -3.28 -6.80
N ASP A 24 19.27 -3.36 -7.64
CA ASP A 24 19.98 -2.19 -8.15
C ASP A 24 19.23 -1.48 -9.28
N GLU A 25 18.33 -2.20 -9.97
CA GLU A 25 17.42 -1.64 -10.96
C GLU A 25 16.27 -0.90 -10.28
N VAL A 26 15.63 -1.52 -9.29
CA VAL A 26 14.52 -0.91 -8.53
C VAL A 26 14.98 0.35 -7.78
N LYS A 27 16.15 0.30 -7.13
CA LYS A 27 16.72 1.50 -6.47
C LYS A 27 16.91 2.64 -7.46
N ARG A 28 17.32 2.35 -8.70
CA ARG A 28 17.57 3.35 -9.73
C ARG A 28 16.28 3.98 -10.23
N GLU A 29 15.25 3.18 -10.50
CA GLU A 29 13.93 3.71 -10.90
C GLU A 29 13.29 4.53 -9.78
N ALA A 30 13.35 4.05 -8.53
CA ALA A 30 12.86 4.80 -7.38
C ALA A 30 13.62 6.14 -7.22
N LEU A 31 14.95 6.13 -7.36
CA LEU A 31 15.77 7.36 -7.36
C LEU A 31 15.36 8.34 -8.45
N GLU A 32 15.14 7.85 -9.66
CA GLU A 32 14.77 8.69 -10.79
C GLU A 32 13.40 9.35 -10.54
N TRP A 33 12.40 8.57 -10.17
CA TRP A 33 11.06 9.06 -9.86
C TRP A 33 11.06 10.07 -8.69
N ILE A 34 11.82 9.79 -7.65
CA ILE A 34 11.95 10.67 -6.49
C ILE A 34 12.67 11.97 -6.88
N ARG A 35 13.75 11.90 -7.67
CA ARG A 35 14.48 13.09 -8.14
C ARG A 35 13.66 13.99 -9.03
N GLU A 36 12.75 13.43 -9.83
CA GLU A 36 11.80 14.24 -10.61
C GLU A 36 10.85 15.06 -9.73
N ASN A 37 10.70 14.69 -8.44
CA ASN A 37 9.77 15.31 -7.51
C ASN A 37 10.44 15.97 -6.28
N VAL A 38 11.72 15.68 -6.01
CA VAL A 38 12.49 16.12 -4.83
C VAL A 38 13.97 16.29 -5.20
N ASP A 39 14.50 17.51 -5.08
CA ASP A 39 15.83 17.90 -5.60
C ASP A 39 17.07 17.29 -4.88
N GLU A 40 16.93 16.66 -3.70
CA GLU A 40 18.08 16.40 -2.81
C GLU A 40 18.22 14.96 -2.28
N LEU A 41 17.77 13.94 -3.03
CA LEU A 41 17.94 12.54 -2.62
C LEU A 41 19.03 11.79 -3.42
N THR A 42 19.92 11.15 -2.68
CA THR A 42 21.01 10.31 -3.20
C THR A 42 20.73 8.84 -2.93
N GLY A 43 21.39 7.93 -3.63
CA GLY A 43 21.15 6.49 -3.47
C GLY A 43 21.48 5.95 -2.07
N GLU A 44 22.30 6.68 -1.31
CA GLU A 44 22.62 6.36 0.08
C GLU A 44 21.46 6.65 1.03
N ASP A 45 20.48 7.46 0.61
CA ASP A 45 19.28 7.81 1.39
C ASP A 45 18.14 6.78 1.22
N ILE A 46 18.35 5.71 0.44
CA ILE A 46 17.33 4.71 0.11
C ILE A 46 17.72 3.36 0.70
N GLU A 47 16.89 2.89 1.63
CA GLU A 47 16.96 1.54 2.19
C GLU A 47 15.91 0.65 1.50
N VAL A 48 16.37 -0.44 0.86
CA VAL A 48 15.46 -1.47 0.36
C VAL A 48 15.25 -2.50 1.46
N VAL A 49 14.06 -2.49 2.04
CA VAL A 49 13.64 -3.50 3.00
C VAL A 49 12.85 -4.56 2.25
N GLN A 50 13.45 -5.73 2.05
CA GLN A 50 12.70 -6.90 1.59
C GLN A 50 11.77 -7.34 2.72
N MET A 51 10.49 -7.03 2.60
CA MET A 51 9.51 -7.63 3.48
C MET A 51 9.36 -9.11 3.11
N PRO A 52 9.39 -10.04 4.08
CA PRO A 52 9.04 -11.41 3.79
C PRO A 52 7.62 -11.39 3.22
N VAL A 53 7.48 -11.80 1.96
CA VAL A 53 6.18 -12.18 1.41
C VAL A 53 5.68 -13.25 2.36
N SER A 54 4.70 -12.90 3.18
CA SER A 54 4.10 -13.89 4.05
C SER A 54 3.50 -14.95 3.14
N GLU A 55 4.11 -16.13 3.09
CA GLU A 55 3.52 -17.36 2.58
C GLU A 55 2.37 -17.80 3.51
N ALA A 56 1.44 -16.88 3.77
CA ALA A 56 0.28 -17.10 4.60
C ALA A 56 -0.89 -17.51 3.70
N ASP A 57 -0.99 -18.83 3.53
CA ASP A 57 -2.15 -19.58 3.07
C ASP A 57 -2.70 -19.29 1.66
N ASP A 58 -3.22 -20.33 1.01
CA ASP A 58 -3.94 -20.37 -0.27
C ASP A 58 -5.22 -19.49 -0.34
N SER A 59 -5.34 -18.48 0.54
CA SER A 59 -6.37 -17.46 0.46
C SER A 59 -5.91 -16.41 -0.55
N ARG A 60 -6.43 -16.51 -1.78
CA ARG A 60 -6.24 -15.52 -2.85
C ARG A 60 -6.15 -14.10 -2.28
N ALA A 61 -5.00 -13.46 -2.46
CA ALA A 61 -4.78 -12.09 -2.02
C ALA A 61 -5.76 -11.14 -2.73
N PHE A 62 -6.36 -10.21 -1.98
CA PHE A 62 -7.23 -9.19 -2.56
C PHE A 62 -6.50 -8.40 -3.64
N SER A 63 -7.17 -8.15 -4.76
CA SER A 63 -6.69 -7.39 -5.91
C SER A 63 -7.65 -6.25 -6.23
N THR A 64 -7.14 -5.20 -6.90
CA THR A 64 -8.02 -4.16 -7.44
C THR A 64 -8.95 -4.77 -8.49
N GLY A 65 -10.25 -4.46 -8.41
CA GLY A 65 -11.29 -5.05 -9.24
C GLY A 65 -12.01 -6.24 -8.61
N ASP A 66 -11.48 -6.80 -7.52
CA ASP A 66 -12.16 -7.90 -6.81
C ASP A 66 -13.49 -7.45 -6.22
N ARG A 67 -14.47 -8.35 -6.27
CA ARG A 67 -15.77 -8.16 -5.61
C ARG A 67 -15.68 -8.65 -4.18
N VAL A 68 -16.16 -7.83 -3.25
CA VAL A 68 -16.05 -8.11 -1.83
C VAL A 68 -17.35 -7.76 -1.12
N THR A 69 -17.60 -8.42 0.00
CA THR A 69 -18.59 -8.01 1.00
C THR A 69 -17.86 -7.35 2.16
N GLY A 70 -18.33 -6.18 2.58
CA GLY A 70 -17.85 -5.48 3.78
C GLY A 70 -19.02 -5.07 4.65
N VAL A 71 -18.78 -4.80 5.93
CA VAL A 71 -19.82 -4.32 6.85
C VAL A 71 -19.77 -2.80 6.94
N ILE A 72 -20.85 -2.13 6.53
CA ILE A 72 -21.06 -0.68 6.68
C ILE A 72 -22.31 -0.47 7.55
N ASP A 73 -22.21 0.35 8.61
CA ASP A 73 -23.34 0.67 9.48
C ASP A 73 -24.12 -0.58 9.97
N ASN A 74 -23.39 -1.63 10.34
CA ASN A 74 -23.91 -2.95 10.74
C ASN A 74 -24.71 -3.70 9.66
N LYS A 75 -24.54 -3.34 8.39
CA LYS A 75 -25.12 -4.05 7.24
C LYS A 75 -24.01 -4.59 6.36
N GLN A 76 -24.19 -5.80 5.86
CA GLN A 76 -23.32 -6.33 4.81
C GLN A 76 -23.69 -5.66 3.50
N GLU A 77 -22.70 -5.04 2.87
CA GLU A 77 -22.82 -4.37 1.60
C GLU A 77 -21.79 -4.97 0.64
N VAL A 78 -22.17 -5.08 -0.63
CA VAL A 78 -21.27 -5.58 -1.66
C VAL A 78 -20.60 -4.40 -2.36
N GLY A 79 -19.31 -4.55 -2.67
CA GLY A 79 -18.55 -3.54 -3.38
C GLY A 79 -17.40 -4.11 -4.19
N THR A 80 -16.68 -3.21 -4.83
CA THR A 80 -15.49 -3.51 -5.63
C THR A 80 -14.28 -2.84 -4.99
N VAL A 81 -13.19 -3.58 -4.84
CA VAL A 81 -11.91 -3.02 -4.42
C VAL A 81 -11.40 -2.09 -5.52
N VAL A 82 -11.15 -0.83 -5.19
CA VAL A 82 -10.63 0.17 -6.13
C VAL A 82 -9.19 0.57 -5.85
N SER A 83 -8.67 0.27 -4.65
CA SER A 83 -7.28 0.51 -4.29
C SER A 83 -6.92 -0.29 -3.03
N LEU A 84 -5.65 -0.64 -2.89
CA LEU A 84 -5.09 -1.32 -1.72
C LEU A 84 -4.03 -0.41 -1.08
N LEU A 85 -4.08 -0.29 0.23
CA LEU A 85 -3.09 0.38 1.05
C LEU A 85 -2.51 -0.65 2.02
N LEU A 86 -1.43 -1.31 1.60
CA LEU A 86 -0.84 -2.42 2.35
C LEU A 86 -0.08 -1.97 3.60
N ILE A 87 0.17 -0.66 3.74
CA ILE A 87 0.91 -0.09 4.86
C ILE A 87 0.18 1.15 5.38
N GLY A 88 -0.77 0.90 6.28
CA GLY A 88 -1.50 1.93 7.03
C GLY A 88 -1.08 1.94 8.51
N ARG A 89 -1.35 3.05 9.22
CA ARG A 89 -1.15 3.12 10.70
C ARG A 89 -1.87 2.01 11.46
N ASP A 90 -2.95 1.49 10.88
CA ASP A 90 -3.81 0.46 11.46
C ASP A 90 -3.70 -0.89 10.70
N GLY A 91 -2.63 -1.08 9.91
CA GLY A 91 -2.41 -2.29 9.10
C GLY A 91 -2.92 -2.16 7.65
N PRO A 92 -2.93 -3.27 6.88
CA PRO A 92 -3.32 -3.27 5.48
C PRO A 92 -4.83 -3.05 5.32
N GLN A 93 -5.19 -2.16 4.39
CA GLN A 93 -6.57 -1.75 4.11
C GLN A 93 -6.86 -1.80 2.62
N ALA A 94 -8.13 -1.98 2.26
CA ALA A 94 -8.63 -1.80 0.91
C ALA A 94 -9.65 -0.66 0.88
N PHE A 95 -9.59 0.16 -0.17
CA PHE A 95 -10.65 1.09 -0.50
C PHE A 95 -11.67 0.38 -1.38
N VAL A 96 -12.91 0.32 -0.91
CA VAL A 96 -14.01 -0.38 -1.56
C VAL A 96 -15.08 0.62 -1.98
N ARG A 97 -15.42 0.59 -3.26
CA ARG A 97 -16.59 1.29 -3.82
C ARG A 97 -17.78 0.34 -3.70
N PHE A 98 -18.70 0.64 -2.79
CA PHE A 98 -19.90 -0.16 -2.57
C PHE A 98 -20.98 0.15 -3.59
N ASP A 99 -21.84 -0.84 -3.86
CA ASP A 99 -22.93 -0.74 -4.83
C ASP A 99 -23.98 0.31 -4.41
N ASN A 100 -24.07 0.59 -3.10
CA ASN A 100 -24.87 1.68 -2.54
C ASN A 100 -24.30 3.08 -2.85
N GLY A 101 -23.13 3.16 -3.50
CA GLY A 101 -22.47 4.40 -3.90
C GLY A 101 -21.50 4.97 -2.87
N GLU A 102 -21.27 4.32 -1.74
CA GLU A 102 -20.27 4.75 -0.75
C GLU A 102 -18.85 4.31 -1.15
N LEU A 103 -17.85 5.07 -0.69
CA LEU A 103 -16.44 4.70 -0.76
C LEU A 103 -15.89 4.65 0.65
N ARG A 104 -15.37 3.50 1.08
CA ARG A 104 -14.81 3.32 2.42
C ARG A 104 -13.46 2.61 2.36
N GLY A 105 -12.53 3.03 3.22
CA GLY A 105 -11.34 2.26 3.55
C GLY A 105 -11.68 1.26 4.65
N LEU A 106 -11.44 -0.02 4.41
CA LEU A 106 -11.68 -1.10 5.36
C LEU A 106 -10.43 -1.98 5.49
N PRO A 107 -10.06 -2.39 6.72
CA PRO A 107 -9.09 -3.44 6.95
C PRO A 107 -9.40 -4.71 6.15
N LEU A 108 -8.37 -5.38 5.63
CA LEU A 108 -8.55 -6.56 4.78
C LEU A 108 -9.27 -7.72 5.50
N ASP A 109 -9.10 -7.83 6.81
CA ASP A 109 -9.76 -8.83 7.67
C ASP A 109 -11.27 -8.57 7.86
N MET A 110 -11.75 -7.36 7.55
CA MET A 110 -13.17 -7.00 7.55
C MET A 110 -13.84 -7.20 6.19
N LEU A 111 -13.12 -7.73 5.20
CA LEU A 111 -13.62 -8.00 3.86
C LEU A 111 -13.71 -9.49 3.60
N THR A 112 -14.72 -9.89 2.83
CA THR A 112 -14.87 -11.25 2.33
C THR A 112 -14.91 -11.22 0.82
N LEU A 113 -14.00 -11.94 0.17
CA LEU A 113 -13.97 -12.06 -1.28
C LEU A 113 -15.22 -12.79 -1.79
N LEU A 114 -15.79 -12.30 -2.89
CA LEU A 114 -16.86 -12.97 -3.61
C LEU A 114 -16.28 -13.55 -4.91
N ASP A 115 -16.47 -14.85 -5.12
CA ASP A 115 -16.11 -15.56 -6.37
C ASP A 115 -16.96 -15.11 -7.57
#